data_AF-A0AA47MYI1-F1
#
_entry.id   AF-A0AA47MYI1-F1
#
_cell.length_a   1.000
_cell.length_b   1.000
_cell.length_c   1.000
_cell.angle_alpha   90.00
_cell.angle_beta   90.00
_cell.angle_gamma   90.00
#
_symmetry.space_group_name_H-M   'P 1'
#
loop_
_entity.id
_entity.type
_entity.pdbx_description
1 polymer ?
#
loop_
_entity_poly.entity_id
_entity_poly.type
_entity_poly.pdbx_seq_one_letter_code
_entity_poly.pdbx_strand_id
1 'polypeptide(L)'
;MADLFFAYDGHNYSRYLTWFEAFLTNIDLSHPGALDYIKHGVIPVARSLIPGALAAVDKTMEETFVKFAKSSGGLLGLFNNCGAYQKWCRTTSARAQLYELTLEMCGMIDDPEMPKAGKHWELEPAQIKKSEEAVQRVMIAIKGFTSPWKIPDKSRLYSLASGAPIHPEVEVDVLRAEAAGRAAKGQFIQERFVSKGKEFFDRIKNLSSRRWITAASSLCTRSRVTSPISYS
;
A
#
# COMPACT_ATOMS: atom_id res chain seq x y z
N MET A 1 3.82 -10.91 15.58
CA MET A 1 3.49 -10.24 14.29
C MET A 1 4.32 -10.76 13.12
N ALA A 2 5.59 -11.15 13.33
CA ALA A 2 6.43 -11.73 12.28
C ALA A 2 5.89 -13.05 11.68
N ASP A 3 5.04 -13.77 12.41
CA ASP A 3 4.51 -15.10 12.10
C ASP A 3 3.91 -15.18 10.68
N LEU A 4 3.06 -14.23 10.28
CA LEU A 4 2.44 -14.23 8.95
C LEU A 4 3.46 -14.05 7.81
N PHE A 5 4.55 -13.31 8.04
CA PHE A 5 5.60 -13.16 7.04
C PHE A 5 6.38 -14.46 6.84
N PHE A 6 6.53 -15.29 7.88
CA PHE A 6 7.09 -16.64 7.72
C PHE A 6 6.16 -17.55 6.89
N ALA A 7 4.85 -17.38 7.01
CA ALA A 7 3.87 -18.14 6.23
C ALA A 7 3.83 -17.75 4.75
N TYR A 8 3.93 -16.46 4.42
CA TYR A 8 3.70 -15.93 3.06
C TYR A 8 4.94 -15.39 2.35
N ASP A 9 6.11 -15.99 2.58
CA ASP A 9 7.35 -15.69 1.83
C ASP A 9 7.90 -14.26 2.02
N GLY A 10 7.62 -13.65 3.18
CA GLY A 10 8.10 -12.33 3.57
C GLY A 10 9.48 -12.34 4.20
N HIS A 11 10.45 -13.10 3.68
CA HIS A 11 11.69 -13.46 4.39
C HIS A 11 12.47 -12.29 5.01
N ASN A 12 12.62 -11.18 4.29
CA ASN A 12 13.31 -10.01 4.83
C ASN A 12 12.55 -9.43 6.04
N TYR A 13 11.23 -9.28 5.90
CA TYR A 13 10.38 -8.83 7.00
C TYR A 13 10.38 -9.83 8.16
N SER A 14 10.31 -11.13 7.89
CA SER A 14 10.40 -12.19 8.89
C SER A 14 11.68 -12.08 9.72
N ARG A 15 12.84 -11.92 9.08
CA ARG A 15 14.15 -11.79 9.74
C ARG A 15 14.21 -10.54 10.62
N TYR A 16 13.98 -9.38 10.01
CA TYR A 16 14.14 -8.11 10.70
C TYR A 16 13.09 -7.92 11.79
N LEU A 17 11.83 -8.27 11.56
CA LEU A 17 10.80 -8.18 12.61
C LEU A 17 11.09 -9.10 13.78
N THR A 18 11.62 -10.31 13.54
CA THR A 18 12.00 -11.20 14.65
C THR A 18 13.16 -10.61 15.47
N TRP A 19 14.14 -10.00 14.80
CA TRP A 19 15.24 -9.30 15.47
C TRP A 19 14.75 -8.07 16.25
N PHE A 20 13.91 -7.23 15.64
CA PHE A 20 13.31 -6.07 16.29
C PHE A 20 12.44 -6.47 17.48
N GLU A 21 11.65 -7.53 17.36
CA GLU A 21 10.83 -8.05 18.46
C GLU A 21 11.71 -8.49 19.64
N ALA A 22 12.80 -9.21 19.38
CA ALA A 22 13.76 -9.58 20.41
C ALA A 22 14.47 -8.36 21.03
N PHE A 23 14.84 -7.38 20.22
CA PHE A 23 15.47 -6.14 20.67
C PHE A 23 14.53 -5.32 21.55
N LEU A 24 13.29 -5.11 21.11
CA LEU A 24 12.28 -4.34 21.85
C LEU A 24 11.88 -5.04 23.15
N THR A 25 11.81 -6.38 23.17
CA THR A 25 11.52 -7.14 24.39
C THR A 25 12.63 -6.99 25.44
N ASN A 26 13.88 -6.78 24.99
CA ASN A 26 15.05 -6.62 25.86
C ASN A 26 15.53 -5.17 25.94
N ILE A 27 14.67 -4.20 25.60
CA ILE A 27 15.08 -2.80 25.52
C ILE A 27 15.49 -2.25 26.89
N ASP A 28 14.79 -2.64 27.95
CA ASP A 28 15.10 -2.19 29.32
C ASP A 28 16.47 -2.68 29.81
N LEU A 29 16.93 -3.83 29.32
CA LEU A 29 18.24 -4.38 29.64
C LEU A 29 19.35 -3.72 28.83
N SER A 30 19.12 -3.50 27.54
CA SER A 30 20.12 -2.91 26.65
C SER A 30 20.25 -1.39 26.81
N HIS A 31 19.14 -0.71 27.07
CA HIS A 31 19.03 0.75 27.16
C HIS A 31 18.03 1.13 28.27
N PRO A 32 18.44 1.07 29.55
CA PRO A 32 17.55 1.41 30.66
C PRO A 32 17.00 2.83 30.53
N GLY A 33 15.69 2.99 30.71
CA GLY A 33 14.98 4.26 30.54
C GLY A 33 14.50 4.56 29.11
N ALA A 34 14.94 3.81 28.10
CA ALA A 34 14.48 3.99 26.72
C ALA A 34 12.98 3.67 26.55
N LEU A 35 12.44 2.73 27.32
CA LEU A 35 11.03 2.37 27.28
C LEU A 35 10.12 3.53 27.68
N ASP A 36 10.51 4.34 28.67
CA ASP A 36 9.72 5.50 29.10
C ASP A 36 9.68 6.56 28.01
N TYR A 37 10.81 6.83 27.35
CA TYR A 37 10.84 7.69 26.17
C TYR A 37 9.90 7.20 25.07
N ILE A 38 9.89 5.90 24.77
CA ILE A 38 8.99 5.32 23.76
C ILE A 38 7.51 5.46 24.18
N LYS A 39 7.17 5.22 25.46
CA LYS A 39 5.82 5.41 26.00
C LYS A 39 5.35 6.86 25.90
N HIS A 40 6.27 7.82 26.03
CA HIS A 40 6.02 9.24 25.82
C HIS A 40 6.04 9.66 24.34
N GLY A 41 6.14 8.72 23.40
CA GLY A 41 6.09 8.98 21.96
C GLY A 41 7.41 9.50 21.37
N VAL A 42 8.52 9.38 22.09
CA VAL A 42 9.84 9.79 21.61
C VAL A 42 10.40 8.71 20.67
N ILE A 43 10.70 9.10 19.43
CA ILE A 43 11.32 8.22 18.42
C ILE A 43 12.79 8.65 18.28
N PRO A 44 13.76 7.87 18.80
CA PRO A 44 15.16 8.22 18.65
C PRO A 44 15.63 7.99 17.21
N VAL A 45 16.36 8.97 16.67
CA VAL A 45 16.92 8.87 15.32
C VAL A 45 18.44 8.81 15.39
N ALA A 46 19.03 7.72 14.92
CA ALA A 46 20.48 7.58 14.85
C ALA A 46 21.01 8.09 13.50
N ARG A 47 22.02 8.95 13.53
CA ARG A 47 22.77 9.33 12.33
C ARG A 47 23.71 8.20 11.93
N SER A 48 23.37 7.49 10.86
CA SER A 48 24.28 6.50 10.26
C SER A 48 25.25 7.21 9.31
N LEU A 49 26.55 6.89 9.42
CA LEU A 49 27.59 7.32 8.47
C LEU A 49 27.74 6.35 7.28
N ILE A 50 26.93 5.29 7.23
CA ILE A 50 26.97 4.27 6.18
C ILE A 50 26.10 4.73 5.00
N PRO A 51 26.66 4.89 3.79
CA PRO A 51 25.89 5.20 2.59
C PRO A 51 24.81 4.14 2.36
N GLY A 52 23.54 4.55 2.33
CA GLY A 52 22.37 3.66 2.12
C GLY A 52 21.52 3.39 3.38
N ALA A 53 22.05 3.58 4.58
CA ALA A 53 21.27 3.56 5.83
C ALA A 53 20.75 4.96 6.24
N LEU A 54 20.87 5.92 5.31
CA LEU A 54 20.55 7.32 5.52
C LEU A 54 19.06 7.60 5.59
N ALA A 55 18.15 6.64 5.43
CA ALA A 55 16.70 6.91 5.46
C ALA A 55 16.25 7.65 6.74
N ALA A 56 16.93 7.41 7.88
CA ALA A 56 16.71 8.11 9.14
C ALA A 56 17.26 9.56 9.11
N VAL A 57 18.43 9.77 8.50
CA VAL A 57 19.06 11.08 8.32
C VAL A 57 18.32 11.89 7.25
N ASP A 58 17.83 11.24 6.21
CA ASP A 58 17.02 11.76 5.13
C ASP A 58 15.65 12.18 5.68
N LYS A 59 14.98 11.33 6.48
CA LYS A 59 13.78 11.75 7.24
C LYS A 59 14.06 12.92 8.17
N THR A 60 15.19 12.91 8.87
CA THR A 60 15.53 14.04 9.75
C THR A 60 15.80 15.30 8.94
N MET A 61 16.54 15.23 7.83
CA MET A 61 16.73 16.37 6.93
C MET A 61 15.39 16.82 6.35
N GLU A 62 14.51 15.90 5.99
CA GLU A 62 13.20 16.15 5.44
C GLU A 62 12.29 16.85 6.47
N GLU A 63 12.37 16.45 7.75
CA GLU A 63 11.60 16.98 8.88
C GLU A 63 12.27 18.13 9.63
N THR A 64 13.53 18.50 9.36
CA THR A 64 14.22 19.61 10.06
C THR A 64 14.74 20.68 9.10
N PHE A 65 15.48 20.32 8.05
CA PHE A 65 16.10 21.25 7.12
C PHE A 65 15.20 21.57 5.93
N VAL A 66 14.69 20.55 5.23
CA VAL A 66 13.74 20.68 4.11
C VAL A 66 12.33 21.01 4.62
N LYS A 67 12.05 20.79 5.92
CA LYS A 67 10.80 21.20 6.55
C LYS A 67 10.48 22.65 6.32
N PHE A 68 11.46 23.56 6.26
CA PHE A 68 11.19 24.98 5.95
C PHE A 68 10.76 25.18 4.50
N ALA A 69 11.42 24.51 3.54
CA ALA A 69 11.01 24.51 2.13
C ALA A 69 9.68 23.76 1.87
N LYS A 70 9.29 22.86 2.79
CA LYS A 70 8.02 22.13 2.81
C LYS A 70 7.05 22.67 3.89
N SER A 71 7.31 23.80 4.54
CA SER A 71 6.47 24.24 5.67
C SER A 71 5.17 24.88 5.19
N SER A 72 4.34 25.33 6.14
CA SER A 72 2.88 25.54 6.15
C SER A 72 2.24 26.48 5.09
N GLY A 73 2.92 26.75 3.97
CA GLY A 73 2.36 27.35 2.76
C GLY A 73 2.57 26.53 1.47
N GLY A 74 3.39 25.47 1.50
CA GLY A 74 3.73 24.64 0.32
C GLY A 74 2.96 23.30 0.22
N LEU A 75 3.32 22.47 -0.78
CA LEU A 75 2.66 21.18 -1.06
C LEU A 75 2.54 20.25 0.16
N LEU A 76 3.48 20.24 1.11
CA LEU A 76 3.39 19.38 2.30
C LEU A 76 2.33 19.87 3.31
N GLY A 77 2.10 21.18 3.43
CA GLY A 77 0.98 21.73 4.21
C GLY A 77 -0.37 21.30 3.64
N LEU A 78 -0.43 21.17 2.31
CA LEU A 78 -1.57 20.60 1.59
C LEU A 78 -1.76 19.12 1.93
N PHE A 79 -0.70 18.30 1.84
CA PHE A 79 -0.77 16.85 2.12
C PHE A 79 -1.04 16.51 3.60
N ASN A 80 -0.53 17.30 4.54
CA ASN A 80 -0.76 17.09 5.98
C ASN A 80 -2.14 17.55 6.43
N ASN A 81 -2.80 18.44 5.68
CA ASN A 81 -4.19 18.82 5.92
C ASN A 81 -5.08 18.04 4.95
N CYS A 82 -5.61 16.90 5.38
CA CYS A 82 -6.45 16.04 4.55
C CYS A 82 -7.62 16.82 3.89
N GLY A 83 -8.20 17.79 4.58
CA GLY A 83 -9.23 18.66 4.02
C GLY A 83 -8.72 19.57 2.91
N ALA A 84 -7.53 20.16 3.05
CA ALA A 84 -6.90 20.96 2.02
C ALA A 84 -6.45 20.10 0.82
N TYR A 85 -5.86 18.93 1.06
CA TYR A 85 -5.51 17.96 0.02
C TYR A 85 -6.74 17.52 -0.78
N GLN A 86 -7.81 17.13 -0.11
CA GLN A 86 -9.05 16.73 -0.78
C GLN A 86 -9.64 17.90 -1.58
N LYS A 87 -9.66 19.12 -1.04
CA LYS A 87 -10.10 20.32 -1.78
C LYS A 87 -9.23 20.53 -3.02
N TRP A 88 -7.91 20.44 -2.91
CA TRP A 88 -6.99 20.57 -4.03
C TRP A 88 -7.29 19.54 -5.12
N CYS A 89 -7.35 18.26 -4.77
CA CYS A 89 -7.65 17.18 -5.72
C CYS A 89 -9.02 17.37 -6.38
N ARG A 90 -10.05 17.77 -5.61
CA ARG A 90 -11.41 17.99 -6.12
C ARG A 90 -11.55 19.24 -7.00
N THR A 91 -10.69 20.24 -6.81
CA THR A 91 -10.74 21.51 -7.56
C THR A 91 -9.76 21.56 -8.72
N THR A 92 -8.91 20.55 -8.93
CA THR A 92 -7.95 20.54 -10.06
C THR A 92 -8.62 20.79 -11.42
N SER A 93 -9.68 20.05 -11.74
CA SER A 93 -10.42 20.24 -13.00
C SER A 93 -11.06 21.62 -13.10
N ALA A 94 -11.64 22.13 -12.02
CA ALA A 94 -12.23 23.48 -11.98
C ALA A 94 -11.17 24.58 -12.19
N ARG A 95 -9.95 24.39 -11.68
CA ARG A 95 -8.85 25.34 -11.89
C ARG A 95 -8.30 25.29 -13.31
N ALA A 96 -8.23 24.11 -13.92
CA ALA A 96 -7.91 23.99 -15.33
C ALA A 96 -8.92 24.76 -16.19
N GLN A 97 -10.22 24.67 -15.88
CA GLN A 97 -11.28 25.44 -16.56
C GLN A 97 -11.12 26.95 -16.37
N LEU A 98 -10.84 27.41 -15.14
CA LEU A 98 -10.62 28.82 -14.86
C LEU A 98 -9.39 29.36 -15.59
N TYR A 99 -8.32 28.56 -15.67
CA TYR A 99 -7.11 28.92 -16.41
C TYR A 99 -7.40 29.09 -17.91
N GLU A 100 -8.06 28.10 -18.54
CA GLU A 100 -8.44 28.18 -19.95
C GLU A 100 -9.37 29.38 -20.22
N LEU A 101 -10.40 29.59 -19.40
CA LEU A 101 -11.29 30.75 -19.51
C LEU A 101 -10.53 32.09 -19.37
N THR A 102 -9.52 32.14 -18.50
CA THR A 102 -8.68 33.34 -18.35
C THR A 102 -7.86 33.60 -19.62
N LEU A 103 -7.28 32.56 -20.22
CA LEU A 103 -6.59 32.67 -21.50
C LEU A 103 -7.56 33.05 -22.62
N GLU A 104 -8.80 32.56 -22.60
CA GLU A 104 -9.86 32.92 -23.55
C GLU A 104 -10.16 34.41 -23.48
N MET A 105 -10.42 34.92 -22.28
CA MET A 105 -10.70 36.35 -22.04
C MET A 105 -9.54 37.25 -22.46
N CYS A 106 -8.30 36.75 -22.42
CA CYS A 106 -7.12 37.49 -22.87
C CYS A 106 -6.80 37.29 -24.35
N GLY A 107 -7.58 36.50 -25.11
CA GLY A 107 -7.33 36.21 -26.52
C GLY A 107 -6.11 35.32 -26.78
N MET A 108 -5.65 34.57 -25.77
CA MET A 108 -4.41 33.78 -25.80
C MET A 108 -4.64 32.27 -26.02
N ILE A 109 -5.88 31.84 -26.27
CA ILE A 109 -6.20 30.40 -26.44
C ILE A 109 -5.62 29.83 -27.74
N ASP A 110 -5.77 30.56 -28.85
CA ASP A 110 -5.35 30.13 -30.18
C ASP A 110 -4.22 31.03 -30.69
N ASP A 111 -3.24 31.31 -29.82
CA ASP A 111 -2.04 32.06 -30.19
C ASP A 111 -1.32 31.33 -31.35
N PRO A 112 -1.19 31.94 -32.54
CA PRO A 112 -0.54 31.31 -33.68
C PRO A 112 0.96 31.05 -33.45
N GLU A 113 1.60 31.76 -32.52
CA GLU A 113 2.98 31.49 -32.09
C GLU A 113 3.06 30.35 -31.06
N MET A 114 1.98 30.08 -30.31
CA MET A 114 1.90 29.03 -29.30
C MET A 114 0.61 28.18 -29.36
N PRO A 115 0.39 27.40 -30.45
CA PRO A 115 -0.88 26.73 -30.76
C PRO A 115 -1.33 25.62 -29.78
N LYS A 116 -0.56 25.34 -28.73
CA LYS A 116 -0.89 24.37 -27.66
C LYS A 116 -0.80 24.93 -26.25
N ALA A 117 -0.54 26.23 -26.07
CA ALA A 117 -0.42 26.84 -24.76
C ALA A 117 -1.79 27.19 -24.14
N GLY A 118 -2.81 27.38 -24.98
CA GLY A 118 -4.13 27.85 -24.58
C GLY A 118 -5.06 26.82 -23.95
N LYS A 119 -5.13 25.63 -24.56
CA LYS A 119 -6.08 24.58 -24.17
C LYS A 119 -5.44 23.58 -23.22
N HIS A 120 -6.05 23.41 -22.06
CA HIS A 120 -5.51 22.49 -21.06
C HIS A 120 -5.88 21.05 -21.44
N TRP A 121 -4.89 20.15 -21.55
CA TRP A 121 -5.10 18.76 -22.01
C TRP A 121 -6.16 17.97 -21.19
N GLU A 122 -6.34 18.29 -19.91
CA GLU A 122 -7.38 17.67 -19.06
C GLU A 122 -8.81 18.05 -19.46
N LEU A 123 -8.99 19.13 -20.22
CA LEU A 123 -10.29 19.60 -20.72
C LEU A 123 -10.63 19.04 -22.10
N GLU A 124 -9.72 18.28 -22.71
CA GLU A 124 -10.03 17.58 -23.95
C GLU A 124 -11.19 16.57 -23.73
N PRO A 125 -12.20 16.53 -24.61
CA PRO A 125 -13.34 15.62 -24.47
C PRO A 125 -12.95 14.15 -24.32
N ALA A 126 -11.88 13.72 -25.01
CA ALA A 126 -11.34 12.36 -24.89
C ALA A 126 -10.79 12.07 -23.48
N GLN A 127 -10.11 13.05 -22.88
CA GLN A 127 -9.51 12.93 -21.56
C GLN A 127 -10.57 12.98 -20.43
N ILE A 128 -11.59 13.82 -20.59
CA ILE A 128 -12.77 13.85 -19.71
C ILE A 128 -13.46 12.49 -19.74
N LYS A 129 -13.81 12.00 -20.93
CA LYS A 129 -14.47 10.69 -21.09
C LYS A 129 -13.66 9.56 -20.45
N LYS A 130 -12.35 9.51 -20.69
CA LYS A 130 -11.45 8.51 -20.08
C LYS A 130 -11.48 8.57 -18.55
N SER A 131 -11.50 9.77 -17.99
CA SER A 131 -11.54 10.00 -16.54
C SER A 131 -12.89 9.57 -15.94
N GLU A 132 -14.00 9.92 -16.59
CA GLU A 132 -15.34 9.49 -16.19
C GLU A 132 -15.49 7.97 -16.25
N GLU A 133 -15.04 7.33 -17.33
CA GLU A 133 -15.04 5.87 -17.45
C GLU A 133 -14.21 5.20 -16.34
N ALA A 134 -13.07 5.80 -15.96
CA ALA A 134 -12.26 5.28 -14.86
C ALA A 134 -12.98 5.37 -13.51
N VAL A 135 -13.64 6.50 -13.22
CA VAL A 135 -14.47 6.66 -12.01
C VAL A 135 -15.61 5.65 -12.02
N GLN A 136 -16.30 5.48 -13.14
CA GLN A 136 -17.39 4.50 -13.26
C GLN A 136 -16.90 3.08 -13.03
N ARG A 137 -15.74 2.69 -13.56
CA ARG A 137 -15.14 1.37 -13.28
C ARG A 137 -14.91 1.14 -11.80
N VAL A 138 -14.39 2.13 -11.07
CA VAL A 138 -14.17 2.04 -9.62
C VAL A 138 -15.50 1.95 -8.87
N MET A 139 -16.48 2.78 -9.23
CA MET A 139 -17.81 2.74 -8.62
C MET A 139 -18.50 1.40 -8.84
N ILE A 140 -18.44 0.86 -10.05
CA ILE A 140 -18.99 -0.47 -10.40
C ILE A 140 -18.29 -1.55 -9.59
N ALA A 141 -16.95 -1.51 -9.49
CA ALA A 141 -16.18 -2.47 -8.71
C ALA A 141 -16.59 -2.45 -7.22
N ILE A 142 -16.63 -1.28 -6.60
CA ILE A 142 -17.00 -1.12 -5.19
C ILE A 142 -18.45 -1.57 -4.95
N LYS A 143 -19.38 -1.19 -5.84
CA LYS A 143 -20.78 -1.61 -5.75
C LYS A 143 -20.96 -3.11 -5.98
N GLY A 144 -20.06 -3.73 -6.76
CA GLY A 144 -20.02 -5.16 -6.99
C GLY A 144 -19.47 -5.98 -5.82
N PHE A 145 -18.80 -5.35 -4.85
CA PHE A 145 -18.30 -6.04 -3.67
C PHE A 145 -19.46 -6.47 -2.77
N THR A 146 -19.35 -7.71 -2.28
CA THR A 146 -20.37 -8.27 -1.40
C THR A 146 -20.13 -7.77 0.02
N SER A 147 -21.18 -7.28 0.67
CA SER A 147 -21.09 -6.86 2.07
C SER A 147 -20.82 -8.09 2.95
N PRO A 148 -19.71 -8.14 3.70
CA PRO A 148 -19.38 -9.29 4.55
C PRO A 148 -20.43 -9.57 5.63
N TRP A 149 -21.25 -8.57 5.99
CA TRP A 149 -22.29 -8.69 7.00
C TRP A 149 -23.60 -9.32 6.49
N LYS A 150 -23.79 -9.38 5.17
CA LYS A 150 -25.00 -9.92 4.54
C LYS A 150 -24.86 -11.40 4.13
N ILE A 151 -23.71 -12.00 4.42
CA ILE A 151 -23.42 -13.39 4.06
C ILE A 151 -24.12 -14.30 5.08
N PRO A 152 -25.02 -15.21 4.64
CA PRO A 152 -25.84 -16.01 5.53
C PRO A 152 -25.03 -17.09 6.27
N ASP A 153 -24.07 -17.70 5.57
CA ASP A 153 -23.19 -18.71 6.14
C ASP A 153 -21.90 -18.06 6.64
N LYS A 154 -21.72 -18.07 7.97
CA LYS A 154 -20.51 -17.55 8.64
C LYS A 154 -19.47 -18.63 8.92
N SER A 155 -19.76 -19.88 8.57
CA SER A 155 -18.86 -21.02 8.82
C SER A 155 -17.74 -21.13 7.79
N ARG A 156 -17.88 -20.44 6.64
CA ARG A 156 -16.93 -20.48 5.54
C ARG A 156 -16.27 -19.12 5.28
N LEU A 157 -15.07 -19.15 4.71
CA LEU A 157 -14.42 -17.94 4.20
C LEU A 157 -14.95 -17.54 2.81
N TYR A 158 -15.20 -16.24 2.64
CA TYR A 158 -15.71 -15.65 1.40
C TYR A 158 -14.76 -14.60 0.85
N SER A 159 -14.68 -14.51 -0.47
CA SER A 159 -13.99 -13.40 -1.14
C SER A 159 -14.84 -12.14 -1.10
N LEU A 160 -14.31 -11.05 -0.54
CA LEU A 160 -15.02 -9.75 -0.49
C LEU A 160 -15.28 -9.18 -1.89
N ALA A 161 -14.40 -9.48 -2.85
CA ALA A 161 -14.51 -8.95 -4.21
C ALA A 161 -15.60 -9.65 -5.02
N SER A 162 -15.77 -10.97 -4.87
CA SER A 162 -16.69 -11.76 -5.69
C SER A 162 -17.92 -12.27 -4.94
N GLY A 163 -17.93 -12.23 -3.61
CA GLY A 163 -18.98 -12.82 -2.78
C GLY A 163 -19.05 -14.35 -2.82
N ALA A 164 -18.13 -14.99 -3.55
CA ALA A 164 -18.09 -16.44 -3.67
C ALA A 164 -17.35 -17.09 -2.49
N PRO A 165 -17.78 -18.29 -2.05
CA PRO A 165 -17.05 -19.05 -1.03
C PRO A 165 -15.68 -19.46 -1.58
N ILE A 166 -14.67 -19.38 -0.72
CA ILE A 166 -13.30 -19.77 -1.04
C ILE A 166 -13.21 -21.30 -1.14
N HIS A 167 -12.28 -21.79 -1.96
CA HIS A 167 -12.02 -23.22 -2.09
C HIS A 167 -11.54 -23.80 -0.75
N PRO A 168 -12.02 -24.98 -0.30
CA PRO A 168 -11.71 -25.51 1.03
C PRO A 168 -10.20 -25.64 1.32
N GLU A 169 -9.39 -25.97 0.31
CA GLU A 169 -7.92 -26.04 0.47
C GLU A 169 -7.30 -24.68 0.82
N VAL A 170 -7.77 -23.60 0.18
CA VAL A 170 -7.28 -22.24 0.45
C VAL A 170 -7.77 -21.77 1.81
N GLU A 171 -9.00 -22.11 2.18
CA GLU A 171 -9.55 -21.83 3.50
C GLU A 171 -8.71 -22.46 4.62
N VAL A 172 -8.34 -23.73 4.47
CA VAL A 172 -7.45 -24.42 5.42
C VAL A 172 -6.07 -23.77 5.47
N ASP A 173 -5.51 -23.37 4.32
CA ASP A 173 -4.20 -22.70 4.25
C ASP A 173 -4.21 -21.35 4.99
N VAL A 174 -5.25 -20.52 4.77
CA VAL A 174 -5.41 -19.22 5.43
C VAL A 174 -5.58 -19.36 6.94
N LEU A 175 -6.46 -20.28 7.37
CA LEU A 175 -6.71 -20.51 8.80
C LEU A 175 -5.48 -21.08 9.53
N ARG A 176 -4.63 -21.85 8.84
CA ARG A 176 -3.42 -22.44 9.42
C ARG A 176 -2.17 -21.58 9.24
N ALA A 177 -2.21 -20.55 8.41
CA ALA A 177 -1.04 -19.74 8.06
C ALA A 177 -0.36 -19.15 9.30
N GLU A 178 -1.12 -18.60 10.24
CA GLU A 178 -0.55 -18.03 11.46
C GLU A 178 0.17 -19.10 12.31
N ALA A 179 -0.47 -20.25 12.53
CA ALA A 179 0.11 -21.34 13.30
C ALA A 179 1.37 -21.93 12.64
N ALA A 180 1.34 -22.11 11.31
CA ALA A 180 2.49 -22.56 10.53
C ALA A 180 3.64 -21.54 10.58
N GLY A 181 3.30 -20.25 10.43
CA GLY A 181 4.24 -19.14 10.55
C GLY A 181 4.89 -19.05 11.92
N ARG A 182 4.12 -19.27 12.99
CA ARG A 182 4.61 -19.31 14.37
C ARG A 182 5.58 -20.47 14.59
N ALA A 183 5.27 -21.66 14.08
CA ALA A 183 6.17 -22.81 14.14
C ALA A 183 7.49 -22.54 13.39
N ALA A 184 7.41 -21.98 12.18
CA ALA A 184 8.58 -21.61 11.39
C ALA A 184 9.44 -20.51 12.07
N LYS A 185 8.80 -19.51 12.69
CA LYS A 185 9.49 -18.50 13.50
C LYS A 185 10.22 -19.15 14.69
N GLY A 186 9.57 -20.09 15.39
CA GLY A 186 10.19 -20.83 16.50
C GLY A 186 11.45 -21.59 16.06
N GLN A 187 11.38 -22.28 14.92
CA GLN A 187 12.55 -22.95 14.34
C GLN A 187 13.66 -21.95 13.97
N PHE A 188 13.30 -20.82 13.35
CA PHE A 188 14.25 -19.77 13.01
C PHE A 188 14.97 -19.21 14.25
N ILE A 189 14.24 -18.97 15.34
CA ILE A 189 14.83 -18.49 16.61
C ILE A 189 15.81 -19.53 17.17
N GLN A 190 15.40 -20.80 17.20
CA GLN A 190 16.24 -21.88 17.71
C GLN A 190 17.52 -22.07 16.89
N GLU A 191 17.41 -22.10 15.56
CA GLU A 191 18.56 -22.32 14.67
C GLU A 191 19.55 -21.15 14.66
N ARG A 192 19.06 -19.90 14.69
CA ARG A 192 19.88 -18.71 14.46
C ARG A 192 20.33 -18.01 15.74
N PHE A 193 19.45 -17.90 16.74
CA PHE A 193 19.73 -17.13 17.96
C PHE A 193 20.21 -18.00 19.11
N VAL A 194 19.63 -19.20 19.29
CA VAL A 194 19.95 -20.08 20.43
C VAL A 194 21.14 -20.98 20.11
N SER A 195 20.98 -21.87 19.12
CA SER A 195 22.03 -22.84 18.75
C SER A 195 23.16 -22.25 17.92
N LYS A 196 22.93 -21.08 17.28
CA LYS A 196 23.86 -20.41 16.36
C LYS A 196 24.41 -21.34 15.27
N GLY A 197 23.67 -22.38 14.90
CA GLY A 197 24.14 -23.40 13.95
C GLY A 197 24.13 -22.93 12.50
N LYS A 198 23.64 -21.72 12.23
CA LYS A 198 23.27 -21.25 10.90
C LYS A 198 23.29 -19.71 10.92
N GLU A 199 23.86 -19.02 9.91
CA GLU A 199 24.07 -17.56 9.93
C GLU A 199 22.77 -16.76 9.77
N PHE A 200 22.69 -15.52 10.28
CA PHE A 200 21.44 -14.75 10.24
C PHE A 200 20.86 -14.56 8.82
N PHE A 201 21.71 -14.47 7.80
CA PHE A 201 21.31 -14.20 6.43
C PHE A 201 21.10 -15.44 5.55
N ASP A 202 21.36 -16.66 6.03
CA ASP A 202 21.18 -17.84 5.17
C ASP A 202 19.70 -18.05 4.83
N ARG A 203 19.49 -18.70 3.69
CA ARG A 203 18.17 -18.98 3.12
C ARG A 203 17.20 -19.56 4.15
N ILE A 204 16.02 -18.94 4.23
CA ILE A 204 14.88 -19.46 4.99
C ILE A 204 14.09 -20.39 4.05
N LYS A 205 13.64 -21.54 4.55
CA LYS A 205 12.81 -22.45 3.77
C LYS A 205 11.42 -21.87 3.60
N ASN A 206 10.94 -21.79 2.36
CA ASN A 206 9.58 -21.34 2.06
C ASN A 206 8.58 -22.40 2.55
N LEU A 207 7.55 -21.95 3.28
CA LEU A 207 6.35 -22.74 3.47
C LEU A 207 5.60 -22.78 2.13
N SER A 208 5.22 -23.95 1.66
CA SER A 208 4.60 -24.15 0.33
C SER A 208 3.14 -23.69 0.28
N SER A 209 2.72 -22.76 1.15
CA SER A 209 1.38 -22.18 1.14
C SER A 209 1.11 -21.59 -0.24
N ARG A 210 -0.03 -21.98 -0.84
CA ARG A 210 -0.32 -21.60 -2.23
C ARG A 210 -0.48 -20.09 -2.25
N ARG A 211 0.40 -19.43 -3.01
CA ARG A 211 0.33 -17.99 -3.26
C ARG A 211 -1.11 -17.62 -3.67
N TRP A 212 -1.72 -16.74 -2.89
CA TRP A 212 -3.03 -16.12 -3.16
C TRP A 212 -3.19 -15.65 -4.62
N ILE A 213 -2.07 -15.29 -5.25
CA ILE A 213 -1.97 -14.81 -6.62
C ILE A 213 -2.39 -15.88 -7.65
N THR A 214 -2.05 -17.16 -7.44
CA THR A 214 -2.33 -18.21 -8.44
C THR A 214 -3.82 -18.57 -8.51
N ALA A 215 -4.55 -18.42 -7.40
CA ALA A 215 -5.99 -18.66 -7.36
C ALA A 215 -6.79 -17.51 -7.99
N ALA A 216 -6.30 -16.26 -7.91
CA ALA A 216 -6.97 -15.11 -8.51
C ALA A 216 -6.88 -15.12 -10.05
N SER A 217 -5.75 -15.55 -10.62
CA SER A 217 -5.55 -15.61 -12.08
C SER A 217 -6.44 -16.63 -12.78
N SER A 218 -6.75 -17.76 -12.14
CA SER A 218 -7.60 -18.81 -12.72
C SER A 218 -9.09 -18.50 -12.63
N LEU A 219 -9.51 -17.67 -11.66
CA LEU A 219 -10.89 -17.18 -11.55
C LEU A 219 -11.19 -16.05 -12.54
N CYS A 220 -10.23 -15.14 -12.77
CA CYS A 220 -10.42 -14.01 -13.70
C CYS A 220 -10.45 -14.42 -15.19
N THR A 221 -9.94 -15.60 -15.55
CA THR A 221 -9.97 -16.10 -16.93
C THR A 221 -11.28 -16.75 -17.33
N ARG A 222 -12.13 -17.13 -16.36
CA ARG A 222 -13.39 -17.87 -16.62
C ARG A 222 -14.62 -17.00 -16.88
N SER A 223 -14.48 -15.66 -16.78
CA SER A 223 -15.57 -14.71 -17.03
C SER A 223 -15.49 -14.01 -18.39
N ARG A 224 -14.82 -14.59 -19.41
CA ARG A 224 -15.06 -14.18 -20.79
C ARG A 224 -16.47 -14.62 -21.19
N VAL A 225 -17.39 -13.67 -21.13
CA VAL A 225 -18.73 -13.72 -21.70
C VAL A 225 -18.62 -14.19 -23.16
N THR A 226 -18.96 -15.44 -23.42
CA THR A 226 -19.32 -15.91 -24.75
C THR A 226 -20.68 -15.30 -25.07
N SER A 227 -20.69 -14.17 -25.76
CA SER A 227 -21.90 -13.64 -26.38
C SER A 227 -22.14 -14.43 -27.67
N PRO A 228 -23.26 -15.14 -27.85
CA PRO A 228 -23.61 -15.69 -29.16
C PRO A 228 -24.11 -14.54 -30.03
N ILE A 229 -23.36 -14.24 -31.10
CA ILE A 229 -23.87 -13.43 -32.21
C ILE A 229 -24.99 -14.25 -32.85
N SER A 230 -26.24 -13.81 -32.70
CA SER A 230 -27.35 -14.29 -33.51
C SER A 230 -27.59 -13.26 -34.60
N TYR A 231 -27.36 -13.67 -35.85
CA TYR A 231 -27.84 -12.96 -37.01
C TYR A 231 -29.33 -13.29 -37.17
N SER A 232 -30.16 -12.26 -37.27
CA SER A 232 -31.53 -12.31 -37.80
C SER A 232 -31.80 -10.98 -38.48
#